data_AF-A0A8T2ANI5-F1
#
_entry.id   AF-A0A8T2ANI5-F1
#
_cell.length_a   1.000
_cell.length_b   1.000
_cell.length_c   1.000
_cell.angle_alpha   90.00
_cell.angle_beta   90.00
_cell.angle_gamma   90.00
#
_symmetry.space_group_name_H-M   'P 1'
#
loop_
_entity.id
_entity.type
_entity.pdbx_description
1 polymer ?
#
loop_
_entity_poly.entity_id
_entity_poly.type
_entity_poly.pdbx_seq_one_letter_code
_entity_poly.pdbx_strand_id
1 'polypeptide(L)'
;MEEHKPDILSSLPLELLLYIISFLPFESARLIPLVSTRFRSVWNKAILVSHSHNGSIEDISHVVSRFINNFDEHDPTKNTRRLELHVDKSTFVSTILAPHNVMHMSFFFSGDSKIEESFCWRLEINDQIPRRVDSSSFLVKTLCLDSVNSLTHEVVSSMVLEFSLLDSLKICGCKGLTSLTIDSPTKLLHLSISGCPKLRYLEIISFKLKKFHYQGSLPLIKIHEHFNLTKAIFDVTKGPSYYNNGLDIGPLSLIIKNSQYLTLCRWMFEELIKPSISSSWRSFQFYKLQELRWIDNSMNQENINSMISFLKLCPSIERLFIDIDSNTYSSNGEVSVDADHASEHARVLRDLKLVKLEGFKSEEDKNKLIMALQEIVSIDQPLLVLSSIS
;
A
#
# COMPACT_ATOMS: atom_id res chain seq x y z
N MET A 1 -8.04 40.83 15.10
CA MET A 1 -6.97 40.31 15.98
C MET A 1 -7.35 38.88 16.27
N GLU A 2 -6.81 37.93 15.50
CA GLU A 2 -7.08 36.51 15.72
C GLU A 2 -6.41 36.08 17.03
N GLU A 3 -7.21 35.61 18.00
CA GLU A 3 -6.71 34.96 19.20
C GLU A 3 -5.99 33.67 18.78
N HIS A 4 -4.66 33.71 18.79
CA HIS A 4 -3.86 32.50 18.71
C HIS A 4 -4.24 31.61 19.90
N LYS A 5 -4.91 30.49 19.64
CA LYS A 5 -5.15 29.45 20.64
C LYS A 5 -3.82 29.11 21.34
N PRO A 6 -3.77 29.10 22.68
CA PRO A 6 -2.54 28.79 23.40
C PRO A 6 -2.08 27.39 23.03
N ASP A 7 -0.78 27.24 22.75
CA ASP A 7 -0.15 25.96 22.47
C ASP A 7 0.04 25.16 23.77
N ILE A 8 -1.06 24.56 24.22
CA ILE A 8 -1.14 23.79 25.46
C ILE A 8 -0.25 22.55 25.37
N LEU A 9 -0.18 21.91 24.20
CA LEU A 9 0.63 20.70 24.00
C LEU A 9 2.11 21.00 24.19
N SER A 10 2.63 22.08 23.61
CA SER A 10 4.03 22.46 23.81
C SER A 10 4.35 22.92 25.23
N SER A 11 3.36 23.15 26.09
CA SER A 11 3.58 23.51 27.51
C SER A 11 3.71 22.29 28.44
N LEU A 12 3.33 21.09 27.98
CA LEU A 12 3.32 19.89 28.81
C LEU A 12 4.73 19.44 29.24
N PRO A 13 4.89 18.89 30.46
CA PRO A 13 6.09 18.20 30.90
C PRO A 13 6.57 17.14 29.90
N LEU A 14 7.88 16.92 29.86
CA LEU A 14 8.52 16.00 28.92
C LEU A 14 7.97 14.57 29.05
N GLU A 15 7.69 14.15 30.28
CA GLU A 15 7.18 12.83 30.63
C GLU A 15 5.78 12.60 30.04
N LEU A 16 4.92 13.62 30.10
CA LEU A 16 3.59 13.57 29.50
C LEU A 16 3.65 13.60 27.97
N LEU A 17 4.60 14.34 27.40
CA LEU A 17 4.82 14.34 25.94
C LEU A 17 5.31 12.98 25.45
N LEU A 18 6.23 12.34 26.17
CA LEU A 18 6.69 10.97 25.88
C LEU A 18 5.51 9.98 25.97
N TYR A 19 4.69 10.11 27.01
CA TYR A 19 3.50 9.29 27.18
C TYR A 19 2.48 9.50 26.06
N ILE A 20 2.23 10.73 25.61
CA ILE A 20 1.32 11.01 24.49
C ILE A 20 1.84 10.43 23.17
N ILE A 21 3.13 10.66 22.86
CA ILE A 21 3.76 10.08 21.66
C ILE A 21 3.65 8.56 21.68
N SER A 22 3.67 7.98 22.87
CA SER A 22 3.58 6.55 23.08
C SER A 22 2.26 5.90 22.62
N PHE A 23 1.16 6.66 22.61
CA PHE A 23 -0.13 6.20 22.08
C PHE A 23 -0.33 6.47 20.60
N LEU A 24 0.60 7.19 19.94
CA LEU A 24 0.43 7.54 18.55
C LEU A 24 0.85 6.37 17.65
N PRO A 25 0.06 6.05 16.60
CA PRO A 25 0.48 5.08 15.60
C PRO A 25 1.85 5.50 15.04
N PHE A 26 2.73 4.53 14.81
CA PHE A 26 4.12 4.80 14.41
C PHE A 26 4.25 5.71 13.17
N GLU A 27 3.35 5.57 12.19
CA GLU A 27 3.30 6.43 10.99
C GLU A 27 2.97 7.89 11.31
N SER A 28 2.15 8.15 12.34
CA SER A 28 1.90 9.51 12.83
C SER A 28 3.06 9.98 13.71
N ALA A 29 3.57 9.10 14.57
CA ALA A 29 4.60 9.40 15.54
C ALA A 29 5.91 9.86 14.87
N ARG A 30 6.30 9.26 13.75
CA ARG A 30 7.50 9.66 12.98
C ARG A 30 7.41 11.05 12.35
N LEU A 31 6.21 11.62 12.21
CA LEU A 31 6.00 12.95 11.64
C LEU A 31 6.06 14.06 12.70
N ILE A 32 5.89 13.71 13.97
CA ILE A 32 5.94 14.64 15.10
C ILE A 32 7.23 15.48 15.16
N PRO A 33 8.43 14.95 14.84
CA PRO A 33 9.65 15.74 14.70
C PRO A 33 9.62 16.87 13.66
N LEU A 34 8.66 16.84 12.74
CA LEU A 34 8.45 17.87 11.71
C LEU A 34 7.56 19.00 12.21
N VAL A 35 6.78 18.76 13.27
CA VAL A 35 5.81 19.73 13.82
C VAL A 35 6.52 20.85 14.61
N SER A 36 7.52 20.51 15.44
CA SER A 36 8.31 21.51 16.15
C SER A 36 9.68 20.98 16.61
N THR A 37 10.59 21.90 16.95
CA THR A 37 11.90 21.58 17.53
C THR A 37 11.78 20.90 18.89
N ARG A 38 10.78 21.26 19.71
CA ARG A 38 10.50 20.60 21.00
C ARG A 38 10.09 19.15 20.76
N PHE A 39 9.13 18.91 19.87
CA PHE A 39 8.68 17.57 19.51
C PHE A 39 9.78 16.71 18.88
N ARG A 40 10.68 17.31 18.09
CA ARG A 40 11.91 16.66 17.62
C ARG A 40 12.82 16.24 18.76
N SER A 41 13.02 17.10 19.76
CA SER A 41 13.82 16.77 20.95
C SER A 41 13.17 15.65 21.77
N VAL A 42 11.84 15.70 21.96
CA VAL A 42 11.08 14.65 22.66
C VAL A 42 11.22 13.32 21.92
N TRP A 43 11.03 13.30 20.60
CA TRP A 43 11.19 12.10 19.77
C TRP A 43 12.60 11.52 19.86
N ASN A 44 13.64 12.36 19.77
CA ASN A 44 15.02 11.92 19.89
C ASN A 44 15.35 11.38 21.30
N LYS A 45 14.63 11.82 22.35
CA LYS A 45 14.76 11.26 23.70
C LYS A 45 13.92 9.99 23.91
N ALA A 46 12.75 9.90 23.26
CA ALA A 46 11.88 8.73 23.29
C ALA A 46 12.57 7.53 22.63
N ILE A 47 13.25 7.79 21.52
CA ILE A 47 14.05 6.80 20.83
C ILE A 47 15.35 6.57 21.61
N LEU A 48 15.37 5.50 22.38
CA LEU A 48 16.63 4.93 22.85
C LEU A 48 17.34 4.31 21.63
N VAL A 49 18.45 4.93 21.22
CA VAL A 49 19.32 4.45 20.14
C VAL A 49 20.43 3.58 20.73
N SER A 50 20.40 2.28 20.43
CA SER A 50 21.56 1.42 20.64
C SER A 50 22.41 1.41 19.38
N HIS A 51 23.70 1.73 19.52
CA HIS A 51 24.67 1.63 18.41
C HIS A 51 25.50 0.35 18.55
N SER A 52 25.65 -0.36 17.44
CA SER A 52 26.63 -1.43 17.31
C SER A 52 27.56 -1.06 16.16
N HIS A 53 28.86 -0.90 16.45
CA HIS A 53 29.88 -0.53 15.49
C HIS A 53 30.68 -1.76 15.05
N ASN A 54 31.12 -1.78 13.78
CA ASN A 54 31.91 -2.85 13.16
C ASN A 54 31.19 -4.20 13.09
N GLY A 55 29.89 -4.21 12.82
CA GLY A 55 29.17 -5.45 12.52
C GLY A 55 29.44 -5.94 11.09
N SER A 56 29.13 -7.19 10.81
CA SER A 56 29.00 -7.69 9.44
C SER A 56 27.52 -7.79 9.02
N ILE A 57 27.26 -8.13 7.76
CA ILE A 57 25.89 -8.39 7.28
C ILE A 57 25.32 -9.63 7.99
N GLU A 58 26.16 -10.62 8.27
CA GLU A 58 25.80 -11.85 8.97
C GLU A 58 25.39 -11.59 10.43
N ASP A 59 25.92 -10.53 11.06
CA ASP A 59 25.57 -10.16 12.43
C ASP A 59 24.16 -9.55 12.56
N ILE A 60 23.54 -9.09 11.47
CA ILE A 60 22.24 -8.39 11.49
C ILE A 60 21.19 -9.23 12.23
N SER A 61 21.04 -10.50 11.89
CA SER A 61 20.02 -11.38 12.48
C SER A 61 20.21 -11.50 14.00
N HIS A 62 21.44 -11.76 14.45
CA HIS A 62 21.74 -11.94 15.87
C HIS A 62 21.54 -10.65 16.67
N VAL A 63 22.02 -9.50 16.17
CA VAL A 63 21.88 -8.21 16.85
C VAL A 63 20.41 -7.80 16.95
N VAL A 64 19.64 -7.99 15.88
CA VAL A 64 18.21 -7.66 15.86
C VAL A 64 17.41 -8.61 16.77
N SER A 65 17.72 -9.90 16.78
CA SER A 65 17.10 -10.86 17.70
C SER A 65 17.34 -10.49 19.16
N ARG A 66 18.58 -10.11 19.51
CA ARG A 66 18.91 -9.60 20.85
C ARG A 66 18.15 -8.31 21.15
N PHE A 67 17.97 -7.43 20.17
CA PHE A 67 17.24 -6.18 20.34
C PHE A 67 15.74 -6.42 20.62
N ILE A 68 15.11 -7.35 19.89
CA ILE A 68 13.73 -7.79 20.11
C ILE A 68 13.56 -8.39 21.50
N ASN A 69 14.46 -9.29 21.92
CA ASN A 69 14.36 -9.97 23.21
C ASN A 69 14.53 -9.04 24.43
N ASN A 70 15.11 -7.86 24.24
CA ASN A 70 15.29 -6.84 25.29
C ASN A 70 14.26 -5.70 25.19
N PHE A 71 13.28 -5.82 24.30
CA PHE A 71 12.23 -4.82 24.13
C PHE A 71 11.05 -5.12 25.04
N ASP A 72 10.67 -4.15 25.85
CA ASP A 72 9.48 -4.19 26.71
C ASP A 72 8.50 -3.11 26.24
N GLU A 73 7.40 -3.53 25.60
CA GLU A 73 6.39 -2.61 25.07
C GLU A 73 5.56 -1.93 26.18
N HIS A 74 5.54 -2.51 27.39
CA HIS A 74 4.73 -2.01 28.50
C HIS A 74 5.44 -0.90 29.29
N ASP A 75 6.72 -0.69 29.05
CA ASP A 75 7.48 0.42 29.60
C ASP A 75 7.28 1.66 28.70
N PRO A 76 6.53 2.68 29.14
CA PRO A 76 6.26 3.87 28.33
C PRO A 76 7.52 4.69 28.02
N THR A 77 8.64 4.45 28.73
CA THR A 77 9.94 5.06 28.42
C THR A 77 10.72 4.30 27.34
N LYS A 78 10.21 3.14 26.90
CA LYS A 78 10.83 2.21 25.93
C LYS A 78 9.86 1.76 24.84
N ASN A 79 8.67 2.33 24.79
CA ASN A 79 7.60 1.97 23.86
C ASN A 79 8.00 2.10 22.37
N THR A 80 9.01 2.92 22.04
CA THR A 80 9.65 2.97 20.72
C THR A 80 11.17 2.98 20.90
N ARG A 81 11.88 2.04 20.27
CA ARG A 81 13.35 1.97 20.33
C ARG A 81 13.94 1.85 18.94
N ARG A 82 15.15 2.38 18.77
CA ARG A 82 15.92 2.25 17.53
C ARG A 82 17.25 1.57 17.79
N LEU A 83 17.62 0.68 16.91
CA LEU A 83 18.94 0.07 16.83
C LEU A 83 19.57 0.54 15.52
N GLU A 84 20.80 1.03 15.59
CA GLU A 84 21.64 1.28 14.42
C GLU A 84 22.84 0.35 14.45
N LEU A 85 22.88 -0.57 13.48
CA LEU A 85 24.01 -1.44 13.25
C LEU A 85 24.82 -0.89 12.07
N HIS A 86 26.02 -0.41 12.36
CA HIS A 86 26.95 0.06 11.33
C HIS A 86 27.85 -1.08 10.87
N VAL A 87 27.72 -1.45 9.60
CA VAL A 87 28.59 -2.44 8.95
C VAL A 87 29.90 -1.77 8.55
N ASP A 88 29.80 -0.59 7.94
CA ASP A 88 30.93 0.26 7.60
C ASP A 88 30.51 1.75 7.69
N LYS A 89 31.36 2.68 7.22
CA LYS A 89 31.07 4.12 7.26
C LYS A 89 29.90 4.54 6.36
N SER A 90 29.60 3.75 5.34
CA SER A 90 28.60 3.97 4.30
C SER A 90 27.37 3.07 4.42
N THR A 91 27.47 1.99 5.18
CA THR A 91 26.47 0.94 5.26
C THR A 91 25.97 0.81 6.69
N PHE A 92 24.68 1.01 6.90
CA PHE A 92 24.06 0.76 8.19
C PHE A 92 22.62 0.28 8.07
N VAL A 93 22.20 -0.48 9.07
CA VAL A 93 20.82 -0.96 9.21
C VAL A 93 20.19 -0.27 10.41
N SER A 94 19.08 0.42 10.18
CA SER A 94 18.27 1.02 11.23
C SER A 94 17.04 0.15 11.48
N THR A 95 16.92 -0.39 12.68
CA THR A 95 15.75 -1.15 13.12
C THR A 95 14.99 -0.36 14.17
N ILE A 96 13.70 -0.12 13.95
CA ILE A 96 12.82 0.53 14.91
C ILE A 96 11.77 -0.47 15.37
N LEU A 97 11.65 -0.65 16.69
CA LEU A 97 10.56 -1.38 17.32
C LEU A 97 9.59 -0.34 17.89
N ALA A 98 8.30 -0.50 17.63
CA ALA A 98 7.26 0.43 18.00
C ALA A 98 6.05 -0.32 18.59
N PRO A 99 5.12 0.40 19.26
CA PRO A 99 3.94 -0.21 19.87
C PRO A 99 3.10 -0.97 18.85
N HIS A 100 2.27 -1.89 19.34
CA HIS A 100 1.44 -2.77 18.51
C HIS A 100 2.25 -3.72 17.63
N ASN A 101 3.41 -4.18 18.13
CA ASN A 101 4.18 -5.23 17.49
C ASN A 101 4.68 -4.86 16.08
N VAL A 102 5.00 -3.57 15.88
CA VAL A 102 5.49 -3.04 14.60
C VAL A 102 7.01 -2.98 14.62
N MET A 103 7.64 -3.56 13.61
CA MET A 103 9.06 -3.49 13.37
C MET A 103 9.35 -2.87 12.01
N HIS A 104 10.19 -1.85 11.97
CA HIS A 104 10.63 -1.18 10.75
C HIS A 104 12.13 -1.31 10.57
N MET A 105 12.57 -1.97 9.51
CA MET A 105 13.98 -2.09 9.15
C MET A 105 14.25 -1.29 7.88
N SER A 106 15.20 -0.37 7.97
CA SER A 106 15.69 0.43 6.85
C SER A 106 17.16 0.12 6.60
N PHE A 107 17.49 -0.22 5.36
CA PHE A 107 18.82 -0.61 4.95
C PHE A 107 19.45 0.51 4.11
N PHE A 108 20.50 1.13 4.64
CA PHE A 108 21.16 2.28 4.04
C PHE A 108 22.54 1.89 3.51
N PHE A 109 22.80 2.26 2.26
CA PHE A 109 24.06 2.03 1.57
C PHE A 109 24.42 3.30 0.79
N SER A 110 25.49 3.99 1.18
CA SER A 110 25.99 5.19 0.50
C SER A 110 27.31 4.89 -0.22
N GLY A 111 27.25 4.56 -1.51
CA GLY A 111 28.44 4.38 -2.35
C GLY A 111 28.17 4.75 -3.80
N ASP A 112 28.94 5.70 -4.33
CA ASP A 112 28.74 6.36 -5.64
C ASP A 112 28.97 5.48 -6.88
N SER A 113 29.03 4.15 -6.79
CA SER A 113 29.45 3.34 -7.95
C SER A 113 28.93 1.91 -8.08
N LYS A 114 27.97 1.47 -7.26
CA LYS A 114 27.32 0.18 -7.53
C LYS A 114 26.00 0.43 -8.23
N ILE A 115 25.97 0.12 -9.54
CA ILE A 115 24.73 -0.21 -10.25
C ILE A 115 23.93 -1.08 -9.30
N GLU A 116 22.72 -0.66 -8.93
CA GLU A 116 21.85 -1.46 -8.08
C GLU A 116 21.64 -2.82 -8.73
N GLU A 117 22.37 -3.81 -8.20
CA GLU A 117 22.37 -5.17 -8.68
C GLU A 117 20.95 -5.70 -8.65
N SER A 118 20.52 -6.25 -9.78
CA SER A 118 19.21 -6.89 -9.86
C SER A 118 19.21 -8.14 -9.02
N PHE A 119 18.16 -8.36 -8.23
CA PHE A 119 18.02 -9.58 -7.45
C PHE A 119 16.58 -10.10 -7.44
N CYS A 120 16.48 -11.41 -7.27
CA CYS A 120 15.23 -12.12 -7.04
C CYS A 120 15.12 -12.43 -5.55
N TRP A 121 13.93 -12.28 -4.99
CA TRP A 121 13.73 -12.44 -3.55
C TRP A 121 12.56 -13.37 -3.26
N ARG A 122 12.81 -14.37 -2.43
CA ARG A 122 11.77 -15.23 -1.86
C ARG A 122 11.68 -14.99 -0.35
N LEU A 123 10.48 -14.68 0.10
CA LEU A 123 10.14 -14.56 1.52
C LEU A 123 9.17 -15.67 1.89
N GLU A 124 9.64 -16.58 2.73
CA GLU A 124 8.81 -17.61 3.35
C GLU A 124 8.47 -17.16 4.77
N ILE A 125 7.17 -17.14 5.07
CA ILE A 125 6.66 -16.82 6.40
C ILE A 125 6.33 -18.14 7.07
N ASN A 126 7.01 -18.39 8.19
CA ASN A 126 6.84 -19.62 8.94
C ASN A 126 5.39 -19.78 9.36
N ASP A 127 4.72 -20.82 8.84
CA ASP A 127 3.30 -21.09 9.07
C ASP A 127 3.01 -21.94 10.30
N GLN A 128 4.04 -22.35 11.06
CA GLN A 128 3.85 -23.16 12.26
C GLN A 128 3.14 -22.36 13.36
N ILE A 129 2.15 -23.00 13.99
CA ILE A 129 1.50 -22.46 15.19
C ILE A 129 2.53 -22.48 16.33
N PRO A 130 2.87 -21.34 16.95
CA PRO A 130 3.86 -21.33 18.03
C PRO A 130 3.38 -22.23 19.18
N ARG A 131 4.19 -23.24 19.54
CA ARG A 131 3.82 -24.29 20.52
C ARG A 131 3.81 -23.80 21.97
N ARG A 132 4.37 -22.63 22.24
CA ARG A 132 4.23 -21.80 23.45
C ARG A 132 4.92 -20.47 23.14
N VAL A 133 4.25 -19.37 23.42
CA VAL A 133 4.86 -18.04 23.38
C VAL A 133 5.13 -17.71 24.84
N ASP A 134 6.40 -17.59 25.23
CA ASP A 134 6.72 -17.02 26.53
C ASP A 134 6.20 -15.58 26.54
N SER A 135 5.28 -15.29 27.46
CA SER A 135 4.38 -14.14 27.43
C SER A 135 5.04 -12.78 27.69
N SER A 136 6.36 -12.68 27.64
CA SER A 136 7.13 -11.48 28.02
C SER A 136 8.02 -10.90 26.92
N SER A 137 8.16 -11.53 25.75
CA SER A 137 8.97 -10.99 24.65
C SER A 137 8.11 -10.30 23.59
N PHE A 138 8.68 -9.27 22.96
CA PHE A 138 8.08 -8.59 21.82
C PHE A 138 7.94 -9.55 20.63
N LEU A 139 6.77 -9.54 19.97
CA LEU A 139 6.48 -10.47 18.87
C LEU A 139 6.12 -9.68 17.63
N VAL A 140 6.95 -9.77 16.59
CA VAL A 140 6.70 -9.02 15.36
C VAL A 140 5.40 -9.47 14.69
N LYS A 141 4.44 -8.55 14.59
CA LYS A 141 3.15 -8.75 13.91
C LYS A 141 3.11 -8.00 12.58
N THR A 142 3.67 -6.79 12.56
CA THR A 142 3.82 -5.97 11.34
C THR A 142 5.29 -5.73 11.06
N LEU A 143 5.76 -6.15 9.89
CA LEU A 143 7.12 -5.92 9.43
C LEU A 143 7.13 -4.95 8.25
N CYS A 144 7.89 -3.87 8.39
CA CYS A 144 8.17 -2.91 7.34
C CYS A 144 9.65 -3.02 6.96
N LEU A 145 9.92 -3.35 5.70
CA LEU A 145 11.24 -3.50 5.12
C LEU A 145 11.44 -2.40 4.08
N ASP A 146 12.46 -1.58 4.28
CA ASP A 146 12.78 -0.46 3.40
C ASP A 146 14.20 -0.60 2.84
N SER A 147 14.32 -0.52 1.53
CA SER A 147 15.58 -0.47 0.79
C SER A 147 16.44 -1.75 0.91
N VAL A 148 15.81 -2.91 1.08
CA VAL A 148 16.48 -4.22 1.01
C VAL A 148 17.09 -4.41 -0.40
N ASN A 149 18.33 -4.91 -0.44
CA ASN A 149 19.09 -5.07 -1.69
C ASN A 149 19.68 -6.49 -1.86
N SER A 150 20.48 -6.68 -2.92
CA SER A 150 21.13 -7.95 -3.27
C SER A 150 22.00 -8.52 -2.14
N LEU A 151 22.56 -7.69 -1.27
CA LEU A 151 23.46 -8.11 -0.20
C LEU A 151 22.71 -8.55 1.08
N THR A 152 21.53 -8.01 1.33
CA THR A 152 20.82 -8.20 2.62
C THR A 152 19.60 -9.11 2.53
N HIS A 153 19.08 -9.36 1.33
CA HIS A 153 17.79 -10.04 1.17
C HIS A 153 17.76 -11.45 1.78
N GLU A 154 18.87 -12.21 1.71
CA GLU A 154 18.96 -13.56 2.31
C GLU A 154 18.86 -13.51 3.83
N VAL A 155 19.60 -12.60 4.47
CA VAL A 155 19.56 -12.43 5.93
C VAL A 155 18.16 -12.02 6.38
N VAL A 156 17.50 -11.12 5.65
CA VAL A 156 16.11 -10.74 5.93
C VAL A 156 15.17 -11.94 5.76
N SER A 157 15.34 -12.76 4.72
CA SER A 157 14.54 -13.97 4.54
C SER A 157 14.68 -14.94 5.70
N SER A 158 15.90 -15.16 6.21
CA SER A 158 16.12 -15.99 7.40
C SER A 158 15.44 -15.42 8.65
N MET A 159 15.49 -14.11 8.86
CA MET A 159 14.84 -13.46 10.01
C MET A 159 13.31 -13.56 9.95
N VAL A 160 12.71 -13.43 8.76
CA VAL A 160 11.24 -13.49 8.60
C VAL A 160 10.67 -14.84 9.03
N LEU A 161 11.43 -15.93 8.89
CA LEU A 161 11.04 -17.26 9.37
C LEU A 161 10.88 -17.35 10.90
N GLU A 162 11.53 -16.46 11.65
CA GLU A 162 11.46 -16.42 13.12
C GLU A 162 10.20 -15.67 13.61
N PHE A 163 9.57 -14.86 12.76
CA PHE A 163 8.42 -14.03 13.13
C PHE A 163 7.11 -14.81 13.09
N SER A 164 6.87 -15.60 14.13
CA SER A 164 5.72 -16.51 14.23
C SER A 164 4.33 -15.84 14.19
N LEU A 165 4.21 -14.55 14.50
CA LEU A 165 2.94 -13.80 14.51
C LEU A 165 2.80 -12.80 13.35
N LEU A 166 3.71 -12.83 12.37
CA LEU A 166 3.70 -11.89 11.25
C LEU A 166 2.44 -12.05 10.40
N ASP A 167 1.57 -11.04 10.41
CA ASP A 167 0.35 -11.00 9.59
C ASP A 167 0.32 -9.82 8.60
N SER A 168 1.24 -8.86 8.74
CA SER A 168 1.33 -7.69 7.88
C SER A 168 2.76 -7.42 7.43
N LEU A 169 2.97 -7.39 6.11
CA LEU A 169 4.26 -7.16 5.47
C LEU A 169 4.20 -5.94 4.55
N LYS A 170 5.16 -5.02 4.72
CA LYS A 170 5.35 -3.86 3.85
C LYS A 170 6.78 -3.88 3.31
N ILE A 171 6.91 -3.81 1.98
CA ILE A 171 8.18 -3.77 1.27
C ILE A 171 8.25 -2.43 0.52
N CYS A 172 9.26 -1.63 0.81
CA CYS A 172 9.43 -0.28 0.28
C CYS A 172 10.83 -0.10 -0.29
N GLY A 173 10.96 0.67 -1.38
CA GLY A 173 12.25 1.21 -1.80
C GLY A 173 13.29 0.18 -2.28
N CYS A 174 12.92 -1.07 -2.54
CA CYS A 174 13.83 -2.10 -3.01
C CYS A 174 14.12 -1.92 -4.51
N LYS A 175 15.02 -0.99 -4.85
CA LYS A 175 15.20 -0.53 -6.24
C LYS A 175 15.82 -1.56 -7.20
N GLY A 176 16.62 -2.49 -6.68
CA GLY A 176 17.19 -3.62 -7.43
C GLY A 176 16.26 -4.84 -7.59
N LEU A 177 15.10 -4.86 -6.92
CA LEU A 177 14.23 -6.03 -6.87
C LEU A 177 13.54 -6.27 -8.23
N THR A 178 13.80 -7.42 -8.87
CA THR A 178 13.21 -7.77 -10.19
C THR A 178 12.10 -8.81 -10.09
N SER A 179 12.18 -9.71 -9.12
CA SER A 179 11.22 -10.78 -8.88
C SER A 179 11.00 -10.95 -7.38
N LEU A 180 9.75 -11.08 -6.96
CA LEU A 180 9.37 -11.29 -5.56
C LEU A 180 8.38 -12.45 -5.43
N THR A 181 8.72 -13.44 -4.61
CA THR A 181 7.81 -14.51 -4.20
C THR A 181 7.51 -14.36 -2.72
N ILE A 182 6.23 -14.25 -2.37
CA ILE A 182 5.71 -14.26 -1.00
C ILE A 182 5.03 -15.59 -0.74
N ASP A 183 5.62 -16.39 0.15
CA ASP A 183 5.12 -17.69 0.55
C ASP A 183 4.60 -17.60 1.99
N SER A 184 3.29 -17.40 2.12
CA SER A 184 2.58 -17.39 3.41
C SER A 184 1.17 -17.95 3.25
N PRO A 185 1.05 -19.28 3.21
CA PRO A 185 -0.22 -19.93 2.98
C PRO A 185 -1.29 -19.47 3.98
N THR A 186 -1.00 -19.46 5.28
CA THR A 186 -2.04 -19.35 6.31
C THR A 186 -1.95 -18.16 7.27
N LYS A 187 -0.92 -17.31 7.19
CA LYS A 187 -0.72 -16.22 8.16
C LYS A 187 -0.92 -14.82 7.61
N LEU A 188 -0.35 -14.50 6.45
CA LEU A 188 -0.33 -13.13 5.95
C LEU A 188 -1.73 -12.62 5.61
N LEU A 189 -2.14 -11.53 6.26
CA LEU A 189 -3.41 -10.85 6.05
C LEU A 189 -3.24 -9.57 5.23
N HIS A 190 -2.09 -8.91 5.33
CA HIS A 190 -1.83 -7.60 4.73
C HIS A 190 -0.48 -7.58 4.00
N LEU A 191 -0.48 -7.17 2.74
CA LEU A 191 0.72 -7.00 1.93
C LEU A 191 0.72 -5.59 1.29
N SER A 192 1.84 -4.88 1.42
CA SER A 192 2.07 -3.59 0.79
C SER A 192 3.41 -3.60 0.06
N ILE A 193 3.44 -3.20 -1.21
CA ILE A 193 4.67 -3.09 -2.01
C ILE A 193 4.68 -1.73 -2.70
N SER A 194 5.75 -0.96 -2.52
CA SER A 194 5.86 0.39 -3.09
C SER A 194 7.31 0.78 -3.39
N GLY A 195 7.54 1.55 -4.44
CA GLY A 195 8.89 2.09 -4.70
C GLY A 195 9.91 1.04 -5.14
N CYS A 196 9.46 -0.03 -5.80
CA CYS A 196 10.30 -1.08 -6.39
C CYS A 196 10.27 -0.97 -7.93
N PRO A 197 10.98 0.00 -8.54
CA PRO A 197 10.85 0.34 -9.97
C PRO A 197 11.25 -0.77 -10.95
N LYS A 198 12.10 -1.72 -10.55
CA LYS A 198 12.56 -2.82 -11.41
C LYS A 198 11.73 -4.10 -11.28
N LEU A 199 10.70 -4.11 -10.43
CA LEU A 199 9.90 -5.31 -10.15
C LEU A 199 9.07 -5.67 -11.39
N ARG A 200 9.28 -6.88 -11.91
CA ARG A 200 8.62 -7.41 -13.12
C ARG A 200 7.74 -8.62 -12.85
N TYR A 201 8.02 -9.36 -11.78
CA TYR A 201 7.29 -10.57 -11.42
C TYR A 201 6.97 -10.58 -9.93
N LEU A 202 5.70 -10.82 -9.60
CA LEU A 202 5.22 -10.96 -8.24
C LEU A 202 4.42 -12.25 -8.11
N GLU A 203 4.88 -13.17 -7.28
CA GLU A 203 4.19 -14.41 -6.98
C GLU A 203 3.68 -14.38 -5.53
N ILE A 204 2.39 -14.63 -5.35
CA ILE A 204 1.73 -14.64 -4.04
C ILE A 204 1.13 -16.01 -3.80
N ILE A 205 1.63 -16.69 -2.77
CA ILE A 205 1.15 -17.97 -2.27
C ILE A 205 0.51 -17.71 -0.90
N SER A 206 -0.80 -17.46 -0.88
CA SER A 206 -1.55 -17.20 0.35
C SER A 206 -3.04 -17.48 0.18
N PHE A 207 -3.69 -17.99 1.23
CA PHE A 207 -5.15 -18.21 1.29
C PHE A 207 -5.88 -17.13 2.10
N LYS A 208 -5.16 -16.39 2.95
CA LYS A 208 -5.76 -15.49 3.95
C LYS A 208 -5.59 -14.02 3.66
N LEU A 209 -4.84 -13.65 2.62
CA LEU A 209 -4.60 -12.25 2.28
C LEU A 209 -5.94 -11.49 2.10
N LYS A 210 -6.12 -10.42 2.89
CA LYS A 210 -7.32 -9.57 2.88
C LYS A 210 -7.08 -8.18 2.35
N LYS A 211 -5.86 -7.66 2.52
CA LYS A 211 -5.49 -6.32 2.06
C LYS A 211 -4.25 -6.43 1.18
N PHE A 212 -4.33 -5.89 -0.02
CA PHE A 212 -3.19 -5.78 -0.91
C PHE A 212 -3.06 -4.35 -1.41
N HIS A 213 -1.88 -3.78 -1.22
CA HIS A 213 -1.52 -2.47 -1.73
C HIS A 213 -0.28 -2.59 -2.61
N TYR A 214 -0.42 -2.17 -3.86
CA TYR A 214 0.66 -2.11 -4.81
C TYR A 214 0.79 -0.70 -5.40
N GLN A 215 2.00 -0.17 -5.41
CA GLN A 215 2.32 1.12 -6.00
C GLN A 215 3.57 1.05 -6.89
N GLY A 216 3.44 1.40 -8.16
CA GLY A 216 4.53 1.38 -9.15
C GLY A 216 4.07 0.91 -10.52
N SER A 217 5.01 0.50 -11.38
CA SER A 217 4.64 -0.15 -12.65
C SER A 217 4.10 -1.56 -12.37
N LEU A 218 3.00 -1.97 -12.99
CA LEU A 218 2.32 -3.24 -12.69
C LEU A 218 3.18 -4.43 -13.17
N PRO A 219 3.62 -5.34 -12.27
CA PRO A 219 4.37 -6.53 -12.64
C PRO A 219 3.42 -7.62 -13.16
N LEU A 220 3.98 -8.68 -13.73
CA LEU A 220 3.23 -9.92 -13.90
C LEU A 220 2.92 -10.48 -12.49
N ILE A 221 1.64 -10.54 -12.13
CA ILE A 221 1.20 -11.06 -10.83
C ILE A 221 0.66 -12.47 -11.01
N LYS A 222 1.30 -13.43 -10.36
CA LYS A 222 0.85 -14.81 -10.28
C LYS A 222 0.31 -15.11 -8.89
N ILE A 223 -0.89 -15.66 -8.85
CA ILE A 223 -1.57 -16.05 -7.62
C ILE A 223 -1.84 -17.55 -7.70
N HIS A 224 -1.37 -18.29 -6.72
CA HIS A 224 -1.53 -19.75 -6.69
C HIS A 224 -2.86 -20.20 -6.11
N GLU A 225 -3.42 -19.41 -5.20
CA GLU A 225 -4.53 -19.84 -4.38
C GLU A 225 -5.71 -18.88 -4.50
N HIS A 226 -6.92 -19.42 -4.42
CA HIS A 226 -8.12 -18.61 -4.52
C HIS A 226 -8.42 -17.94 -3.17
N PHE A 227 -8.35 -16.62 -3.13
CA PHE A 227 -8.81 -15.81 -2.01
C PHE A 227 -9.53 -14.56 -2.51
N ASN A 228 -10.22 -13.87 -1.61
CA ASN A 228 -10.87 -12.60 -1.92
C ASN A 228 -10.25 -11.50 -1.07
N LEU A 229 -9.74 -10.47 -1.75
CA LEU A 229 -9.35 -9.25 -1.08
C LEU A 229 -10.60 -8.53 -0.56
N THR A 230 -10.50 -7.98 0.64
CA THR A 230 -11.48 -7.01 1.17
C THR A 230 -11.11 -5.61 0.72
N LYS A 231 -9.81 -5.30 0.63
CA LYS A 231 -9.28 -4.02 0.15
C LYS A 231 -8.13 -4.26 -0.81
N ALA A 232 -8.24 -3.67 -2.00
CA ALA A 232 -7.25 -3.73 -3.06
C ALA A 232 -6.89 -2.32 -3.49
N ILE A 233 -5.61 -1.94 -3.40
CA ILE A 233 -5.13 -0.65 -3.89
C ILE A 233 -4.08 -0.93 -4.96
N PHE A 234 -4.36 -0.55 -6.20
CA PHE A 234 -3.43 -0.59 -7.31
C PHE A 234 -3.17 0.83 -7.80
N ASP A 235 -2.17 1.50 -7.20
CA ASP A 235 -1.63 2.76 -7.71
C ASP A 235 -0.58 2.44 -8.80
N VAL A 236 -1.10 2.03 -9.96
CA VAL A 236 -0.30 1.62 -11.12
C VAL A 236 -0.30 2.67 -12.23
N THR A 237 -0.29 3.93 -11.82
CA THR A 237 -0.23 5.11 -12.70
C THR A 237 0.96 5.08 -13.66
N LYS A 238 2.01 4.31 -13.37
CA LYS A 238 3.20 4.17 -14.24
C LYS A 238 3.07 3.13 -15.36
N GLY A 239 1.90 2.52 -15.53
CA GLY A 239 1.67 1.52 -16.59
C GLY A 239 2.22 0.13 -16.25
N PRO A 240 2.25 -0.80 -17.22
CA PRO A 240 2.83 -2.13 -17.04
C PRO A 240 4.36 -2.07 -16.92
N SER A 241 4.96 -2.96 -16.13
CA SER A 241 6.42 -3.06 -15.97
C SER A 241 7.12 -3.67 -17.19
N TYR A 242 6.36 -4.30 -18.08
CA TYR A 242 6.84 -4.99 -19.28
C TYR A 242 5.75 -5.01 -20.36
N TYR A 243 6.15 -4.81 -21.62
CA TYR A 243 5.26 -4.87 -22.78
C TYR A 243 5.13 -6.32 -23.22
N ASN A 244 4.09 -7.03 -22.76
CA ASN A 244 3.70 -8.29 -23.38
C ASN A 244 2.18 -8.42 -23.44
N ASN A 245 1.70 -8.92 -24.57
CA ASN A 245 0.30 -9.00 -24.94
C ASN A 245 -0.45 -10.15 -24.22
N GLY A 246 0.03 -10.59 -23.06
CA GLY A 246 -0.38 -11.84 -22.42
C GLY A 246 -0.25 -11.81 -20.91
N LEU A 247 -0.61 -10.69 -20.27
CA LEU A 247 -0.89 -10.73 -18.84
C LEU A 247 -2.09 -11.69 -18.67
N ASP A 248 -1.90 -12.82 -18.00
CA ASP A 248 -3.01 -13.64 -17.53
C ASP A 248 -3.59 -12.98 -16.29
N ILE A 249 -4.72 -12.29 -16.49
CA ILE A 249 -5.37 -11.44 -15.47
C ILE A 249 -6.56 -12.18 -14.87
N GLY A 250 -6.82 -13.42 -15.32
CA GLY A 250 -7.80 -14.30 -14.70
C GLY A 250 -7.64 -14.31 -13.18
N PRO A 251 -6.44 -14.63 -12.65
CA PRO A 251 -6.21 -14.66 -11.20
C PRO A 251 -6.42 -13.30 -10.51
N LEU A 252 -5.94 -12.20 -11.10
CA LEU A 252 -6.09 -10.86 -10.54
C LEU A 252 -7.57 -10.43 -10.48
N SER A 253 -8.32 -10.65 -11.56
CA SER A 253 -9.74 -10.30 -11.64
C SER A 253 -10.56 -11.05 -10.59
N LEU A 254 -10.23 -12.31 -10.32
CA LEU A 254 -10.91 -13.14 -9.33
C LEU A 254 -10.68 -12.63 -7.91
N ILE A 255 -9.45 -12.26 -7.56
CA ILE A 255 -9.16 -11.81 -6.18
C ILE A 255 -9.74 -10.43 -5.88
N ILE A 256 -9.91 -9.55 -6.88
CA ILE A 256 -10.48 -8.20 -6.68
C ILE A 256 -12.00 -8.17 -6.77
N LYS A 257 -12.64 -9.13 -7.45
CA LYS A 257 -14.09 -9.16 -7.74
C LYS A 257 -14.98 -8.92 -6.52
N ASN A 258 -14.56 -9.40 -5.35
CA ASN A 258 -15.31 -9.32 -4.10
C ASN A 258 -14.77 -8.27 -3.11
N SER A 259 -13.94 -7.34 -3.59
CA SER A 259 -13.41 -6.25 -2.75
C SER A 259 -14.52 -5.29 -2.33
N GLN A 260 -14.40 -4.78 -1.10
CA GLN A 260 -15.22 -3.67 -0.60
C GLN A 260 -14.61 -2.31 -0.93
N TYR A 261 -13.29 -2.26 -1.06
CA TYR A 261 -12.50 -1.06 -1.34
C TYR A 261 -11.57 -1.36 -2.51
N LEU A 262 -11.67 -0.58 -3.58
CA LEU A 262 -10.83 -0.75 -4.77
C LEU A 262 -10.24 0.60 -5.20
N THR A 263 -8.93 0.63 -5.42
CA THR A 263 -8.26 1.72 -6.13
C THR A 263 -7.67 1.16 -7.41
N LEU A 264 -7.98 1.76 -8.55
CA LEU A 264 -7.43 1.41 -9.85
C LEU A 264 -7.36 2.64 -10.76
N CYS A 265 -6.55 2.55 -11.81
CA CYS A 265 -6.47 3.55 -12.86
C CYS A 265 -7.17 3.10 -14.15
N ARG A 266 -7.56 4.06 -15.00
CA ARG A 266 -8.29 3.80 -16.26
C ARG A 266 -7.66 2.71 -17.13
N TRP A 267 -6.36 2.81 -17.42
CA TRP A 267 -5.69 1.85 -18.29
C TRP A 267 -5.75 0.41 -17.72
N MET A 268 -5.70 0.25 -16.38
CA MET A 268 -5.85 -1.06 -15.74
C MET A 268 -7.24 -1.63 -16.01
N PHE A 269 -8.28 -0.79 -16.01
CA PHE A 269 -9.60 -1.25 -16.42
C PHE A 269 -9.65 -1.60 -17.92
N GLU A 270 -9.23 -0.69 -18.79
CA GLU A 270 -9.36 -0.81 -20.25
C GLU A 270 -8.55 -1.97 -20.83
N GLU A 271 -7.29 -2.11 -20.42
CA GLU A 271 -6.35 -3.09 -20.97
C GLU A 271 -6.44 -4.44 -20.26
N LEU A 272 -6.88 -4.46 -18.99
CA LEU A 272 -6.78 -5.67 -18.17
C LEU A 272 -8.13 -6.26 -17.80
N ILE A 273 -9.01 -5.47 -17.19
CA ILE A 273 -10.29 -5.96 -16.68
C ILE A 273 -11.29 -6.13 -17.82
N LYS A 274 -11.50 -5.10 -18.63
CA LYS A 274 -12.49 -5.05 -19.71
C LYS A 274 -12.34 -6.21 -20.72
N PRO A 275 -11.13 -6.55 -21.21
CA PRO A 275 -10.95 -7.68 -22.14
C PRO A 275 -11.26 -9.02 -21.47
N SER A 276 -10.86 -9.17 -20.19
CA SER A 276 -11.05 -10.40 -19.40
C SER A 276 -12.53 -10.71 -19.12
N ILE A 277 -13.40 -9.69 -19.12
CA ILE A 277 -14.84 -9.86 -18.86
C ILE A 277 -15.70 -9.66 -20.11
N SER A 278 -15.11 -9.45 -21.29
CA SER A 278 -15.84 -9.19 -22.55
C SER A 278 -16.91 -10.25 -22.87
N SER A 279 -16.57 -11.54 -22.74
CA SER A 279 -17.48 -12.66 -22.96
C SER A 279 -18.51 -12.88 -21.84
N SER A 280 -18.27 -12.32 -20.65
CA SER A 280 -19.08 -12.53 -19.45
C SER A 280 -19.67 -11.24 -18.87
N TRP A 281 -19.63 -10.14 -19.63
CA TRP A 281 -19.93 -8.77 -19.19
C TRP A 281 -21.29 -8.66 -18.49
N ARG A 282 -22.28 -9.41 -18.98
CA ARG A 282 -23.64 -9.42 -18.43
C ARG A 282 -23.71 -10.03 -17.02
N SER A 283 -22.82 -10.97 -16.72
CA SER A 283 -22.77 -11.75 -15.47
C SER A 283 -21.70 -11.28 -14.49
N PHE A 284 -20.70 -10.54 -14.94
CA PHE A 284 -19.63 -10.04 -14.09
C PHE A 284 -20.07 -8.77 -13.35
N GLN A 285 -19.96 -8.77 -12.02
CA GLN A 285 -20.25 -7.62 -11.16
C GLN A 285 -19.35 -7.62 -9.93
N PHE A 286 -19.04 -6.41 -9.45
CA PHE A 286 -18.40 -6.13 -8.17
C PHE A 286 -19.46 -5.96 -7.08
N TYR A 287 -20.12 -7.05 -6.69
CA TYR A 287 -21.27 -7.05 -5.76
C TYR A 287 -21.00 -6.45 -4.38
N LYS A 288 -19.75 -6.40 -3.94
CA LYS A 288 -19.37 -5.95 -2.59
C LYS A 288 -18.69 -4.58 -2.59
N LEU A 289 -18.44 -3.99 -3.76
CA LEU A 289 -17.65 -2.77 -3.85
C LEU A 289 -18.46 -1.58 -3.35
N GLN A 290 -18.05 -1.05 -2.19
CA GLN A 290 -18.68 0.09 -1.52
C GLN A 290 -17.92 1.39 -1.77
N GLU A 291 -16.59 1.30 -1.95
CA GLU A 291 -15.74 2.46 -2.20
C GLU A 291 -14.82 2.20 -3.40
N LEU A 292 -14.90 3.08 -4.39
CA LEU A 292 -14.03 3.10 -5.55
C LEU A 292 -13.19 4.39 -5.54
N ARG A 293 -11.89 4.23 -5.72
CA ARG A 293 -10.98 5.33 -6.09
C ARG A 293 -10.47 5.12 -7.51
N TRP A 294 -10.91 5.98 -8.41
CA TRP A 294 -10.57 5.96 -9.83
C TRP A 294 -9.49 7.00 -10.12
N ILE A 295 -8.40 6.56 -10.73
CA ILE A 295 -7.28 7.42 -11.13
C ILE A 295 -7.23 7.55 -12.64
N ASP A 296 -7.15 8.77 -13.17
CA ASP A 296 -7.11 9.03 -14.61
C ASP A 296 -6.11 10.12 -14.98
N ASN A 297 -5.72 10.18 -16.26
CA ASN A 297 -4.86 11.24 -16.77
C ASN A 297 -5.62 12.52 -17.13
N SER A 298 -6.91 12.38 -17.46
CA SER A 298 -7.81 13.44 -17.92
C SER A 298 -9.27 12.95 -17.87
N MET A 299 -10.23 13.83 -18.11
CA MET A 299 -11.67 13.52 -18.17
C MET A 299 -12.31 14.02 -19.46
N ASN A 300 -11.78 13.57 -20.60
CA ASN A 300 -12.47 13.72 -21.88
C ASN A 300 -13.67 12.75 -21.96
N GLN A 301 -14.48 12.87 -23.02
CA GLN A 301 -15.69 12.04 -23.17
C GLN A 301 -15.41 10.53 -23.18
N GLU A 302 -14.29 10.10 -23.77
CA GLU A 302 -13.90 8.69 -23.83
C GLU A 302 -13.56 8.15 -22.43
N ASN A 303 -12.76 8.89 -21.66
CA ASN A 303 -12.39 8.54 -20.30
C ASN A 303 -13.63 8.46 -19.38
N ILE A 304 -14.54 9.43 -19.53
CA ILE A 304 -15.84 9.41 -18.83
C ILE A 304 -16.61 8.13 -19.20
N ASN A 305 -16.70 7.78 -20.48
CA ASN A 305 -17.42 6.58 -20.92
C ASN A 305 -16.80 5.30 -20.34
N SER A 306 -15.48 5.21 -20.27
CA SER A 306 -14.77 4.08 -19.65
C SER A 306 -15.08 3.96 -18.15
N MET A 307 -15.03 5.07 -17.41
CA MET A 307 -15.38 5.08 -15.99
C MET A 307 -16.85 4.70 -15.76
N ILE A 308 -17.78 5.29 -16.53
CA ILE A 308 -19.21 4.95 -16.45
C ILE A 308 -19.44 3.47 -16.76
N SER A 309 -18.71 2.90 -17.72
CA SER A 309 -18.77 1.48 -18.04
C SER A 309 -18.32 0.59 -16.87
N PHE A 310 -17.29 1.00 -16.12
CA PHE A 310 -16.88 0.33 -14.89
C PHE A 310 -17.95 0.45 -13.79
N LEU A 311 -18.51 1.65 -13.58
CA LEU A 311 -19.54 1.89 -12.55
C LEU A 311 -20.79 1.03 -12.76
N LYS A 312 -21.18 0.75 -14.01
CA LYS A 312 -22.28 -0.19 -14.34
C LYS A 312 -22.05 -1.62 -13.84
N LEU A 313 -20.82 -1.98 -13.47
CA LEU A 313 -20.46 -3.27 -12.87
C LEU A 313 -20.57 -3.26 -11.33
N CYS A 314 -20.84 -2.11 -10.70
CA CYS A 314 -20.70 -1.88 -9.26
C CYS A 314 -22.06 -1.53 -8.61
N PRO A 315 -22.97 -2.50 -8.41
CA PRO A 315 -24.33 -2.22 -7.96
C PRO A 315 -24.43 -1.65 -6.53
N SER A 316 -23.44 -1.92 -5.67
CA SER A 316 -23.45 -1.55 -4.24
C SER A 316 -22.49 -0.39 -3.90
N ILE A 317 -22.09 0.39 -4.91
CA ILE A 317 -21.17 1.49 -4.72
C ILE A 317 -21.79 2.61 -3.88
N GLU A 318 -21.10 3.03 -2.83
CA GLU A 318 -21.57 4.09 -1.92
C GLU A 318 -20.71 5.35 -2.02
N ARG A 319 -19.41 5.19 -2.29
CA ARG A 319 -18.42 6.26 -2.29
C ARG A 319 -17.54 6.18 -3.53
N LEU A 320 -17.45 7.29 -4.26
CA LEU A 320 -16.64 7.42 -5.44
C LEU A 320 -15.63 8.55 -5.25
N PHE A 321 -14.35 8.22 -5.38
CA PHE A 321 -13.23 9.17 -5.36
C PHE A 321 -12.61 9.19 -6.75
N ILE A 322 -12.46 10.37 -7.35
CA ILE A 322 -11.92 10.56 -8.69
C ILE A 322 -10.72 11.50 -8.59
N ASP A 323 -9.56 10.98 -8.97
CA ASP A 323 -8.30 11.73 -8.94
C ASP A 323 -7.73 11.85 -10.36
N ILE A 324 -7.52 13.08 -10.80
CA ILE A 324 -6.91 13.38 -12.08
C ILE A 324 -5.43 13.71 -11.89
N ASP A 325 -4.56 12.85 -12.41
CA ASP A 325 -3.10 13.03 -12.43
C ASP A 325 -2.57 12.90 -13.86
N SER A 326 -2.17 14.04 -14.44
CA SER A 326 -1.65 14.11 -15.82
C SER A 326 -0.38 13.29 -16.06
N ASN A 327 0.29 12.79 -15.01
CA ASN A 327 1.46 11.91 -15.14
C ASN A 327 1.09 10.43 -15.28
N THR A 328 -0.20 10.10 -15.28
CA THR A 328 -0.69 8.73 -15.46
C THR A 328 -0.40 8.23 -16.87
N TYR A 329 -0.02 6.96 -16.96
CA TYR A 329 0.22 6.23 -18.19
C TYR A 329 -0.98 6.31 -19.14
N SER A 330 -0.73 6.81 -20.34
CA SER A 330 -1.66 6.77 -21.45
C SER A 330 -1.41 5.48 -22.23
N SER A 331 -2.42 4.62 -22.36
CA SER A 331 -2.36 3.48 -23.27
C SER A 331 -2.10 3.98 -24.70
N ASN A 332 -1.20 3.31 -25.42
CA ASN A 332 -0.88 3.64 -26.82
C ASN A 332 -1.85 3.03 -27.83
N GLY A 333 -2.85 2.27 -27.36
CA GLY A 333 -3.84 1.63 -28.22
C GLY A 333 -5.11 2.47 -28.25
N GLU A 334 -5.41 3.04 -29.42
CA GLU A 334 -6.80 3.17 -29.85
C GLU A 334 -7.36 1.75 -29.95
N VAL A 335 -7.71 1.15 -28.82
CA VAL A 335 -8.52 -0.07 -28.79
C VAL A 335 -9.93 0.39 -29.11
N SER A 336 -10.13 0.73 -30.38
CA SER A 336 -11.45 0.82 -31.02
C SER A 336 -12.03 -0.59 -31.01
N VAL A 337 -12.60 -0.96 -29.87
CA VAL A 337 -13.40 -2.18 -29.74
C VAL A 337 -14.83 -1.72 -29.57
N ASP A 338 -15.53 -1.81 -30.71
CA ASP A 338 -16.97 -1.78 -30.92
C ASP A 338 -17.78 -1.20 -29.76
N ALA A 339 -18.26 0.02 -30.00
CA ALA A 339 -19.53 0.44 -29.45
C ALA A 339 -20.60 -0.57 -29.89
N ASP A 340 -20.85 -1.62 -29.10
CA ASP A 340 -22.15 -2.31 -29.03
C ASP A 340 -22.09 -3.66 -28.31
N HIS A 341 -21.77 -3.69 -27.02
CA HIS A 341 -22.35 -4.71 -26.12
C HIS A 341 -22.74 -4.16 -24.75
N ALA A 342 -22.65 -2.84 -24.55
CA ALA A 342 -23.20 -2.16 -23.39
C ALA A 342 -24.74 -2.20 -23.49
N SER A 343 -25.31 -3.30 -23.02
CA SER A 343 -26.76 -3.57 -23.03
C SER A 343 -27.57 -2.33 -22.65
N GLU A 344 -28.68 -2.17 -23.36
CA GLU A 344 -29.81 -1.23 -23.28
C GLU A 344 -30.46 -1.04 -21.90
N HIS A 345 -29.82 -1.45 -20.81
CA HIS A 345 -30.28 -1.24 -19.45
C HIS A 345 -29.27 -0.36 -18.73
N ALA A 346 -29.55 0.95 -18.70
CA ALA A 346 -28.90 1.87 -17.79
C ALA A 346 -29.05 1.32 -16.36
N ARG A 347 -27.98 0.72 -15.83
CA ARG A 347 -27.96 0.24 -14.45
C ARG A 347 -27.81 1.46 -13.55
N VAL A 348 -28.92 1.82 -12.91
CA VAL A 348 -28.98 2.92 -11.96
C VAL A 348 -28.21 2.55 -10.69
N LEU A 349 -27.25 3.37 -10.31
CA LEU A 349 -26.55 3.34 -9.04
C LEU A 349 -27.51 3.83 -7.95
N ARG A 350 -27.91 2.91 -7.07
CA ARG A 350 -28.96 3.17 -6.06
C ARG A 350 -28.41 3.58 -4.70
N ASP A 351 -27.14 3.32 -4.43
CA ASP A 351 -26.56 3.49 -3.10
C ASP A 351 -25.46 4.55 -3.06
N LEU A 352 -25.20 5.24 -4.18
CA LEU A 352 -24.13 6.22 -4.29
C LEU A 352 -24.46 7.48 -3.50
N LYS A 353 -23.72 7.73 -2.42
CA LYS A 353 -23.95 8.83 -1.47
C LYS A 353 -22.95 9.96 -1.62
N LEU A 354 -21.70 9.63 -1.95
CA LEU A 354 -20.58 10.55 -1.96
C LEU A 354 -19.78 10.45 -3.25
N VAL A 355 -19.55 11.60 -3.88
CA VAL A 355 -18.59 11.76 -4.96
C VAL A 355 -17.58 12.82 -4.56
N LYS A 356 -16.30 12.47 -4.60
CA LYS A 356 -15.20 13.41 -4.38
C LYS A 356 -14.35 13.53 -5.64
N LEU A 357 -14.14 14.76 -6.08
CA LEU A 357 -13.42 15.11 -7.30
C LEU A 357 -12.14 15.90 -6.94
N GLU A 358 -10.98 15.40 -7.36
CA GLU A 358 -9.66 16.04 -7.15
C GLU A 358 -8.87 16.12 -8.47
N GLY A 359 -8.06 17.18 -8.63
CA GLY A 359 -7.11 17.32 -9.75
C GLY A 359 -7.68 17.87 -11.06
N PHE A 360 -8.93 18.33 -11.08
CA PHE A 360 -9.55 18.91 -12.28
C PHE A 360 -8.95 20.29 -12.61
N LYS A 361 -8.48 20.46 -13.85
CA LYS A 361 -8.01 21.74 -14.40
C LYS A 361 -9.09 22.49 -15.19
N SER A 362 -10.10 21.76 -15.69
CA SER A 362 -11.17 22.28 -16.54
C SER A 362 -12.52 22.10 -15.85
N GLU A 363 -13.23 23.21 -15.64
CA GLU A 363 -14.59 23.17 -15.07
C GLU A 363 -15.58 22.56 -16.08
N GLU A 364 -15.30 22.65 -17.38
CA GLU A 364 -16.13 22.04 -18.43
C GLU A 364 -16.10 20.51 -18.35
N ASP A 365 -14.91 19.92 -18.23
CA ASP A 365 -14.75 18.46 -18.13
C ASP A 365 -15.35 17.92 -16.83
N LYS A 366 -15.21 18.68 -15.74
CA LYS A 366 -15.88 18.40 -14.47
C LYS A 366 -17.41 18.41 -14.62
N ASN A 367 -17.97 19.41 -15.31
CA ASN A 367 -19.41 19.49 -15.55
C ASN A 367 -19.91 18.33 -16.43
N LYS A 368 -19.17 17.97 -17.49
CA LYS A 368 -19.49 16.80 -18.34
C LYS A 368 -19.56 15.51 -17.51
N LEU A 369 -18.58 15.30 -16.63
CA LEU A 369 -18.55 14.16 -15.72
C LEU A 369 -19.74 14.15 -14.76
N ILE A 370 -20.08 15.31 -14.16
CA ILE A 370 -21.24 15.42 -13.25
C ILE A 370 -22.53 15.07 -14.00
N MET A 371 -22.73 15.59 -15.21
CA MET A 371 -23.90 15.27 -16.03
C MET A 371 -23.97 13.76 -16.35
N ALA A 372 -22.86 13.15 -16.76
CA ALA A 372 -22.81 11.71 -17.03
C ALA A 372 -23.08 10.85 -15.78
N LEU A 373 -22.64 11.29 -14.60
CA LEU A 373 -22.95 10.62 -13.34
C LEU A 373 -24.44 10.75 -12.98
N GLN A 374 -25.05 11.91 -13.20
CA GLN A 374 -26.48 12.13 -12.95
C GLN A 374 -27.37 11.20 -13.79
N GLU A 375 -26.96 10.87 -15.02
CA GLU A 375 -27.68 9.93 -15.88
C GLU A 375 -27.72 8.49 -15.33
N ILE A 376 -26.78 8.11 -14.47
CA ILE A 376 -26.67 6.76 -13.92
C ILE A 376 -27.03 6.68 -12.43
N VAL A 377 -27.41 7.78 -11.77
CA VAL A 377 -27.76 7.80 -10.33
C VAL A 377 -29.29 7.88 -10.17
N SER A 378 -29.81 7.29 -9.10
CA SER A 378 -31.24 7.38 -8.78
C SER A 378 -31.64 8.81 -8.43
N ILE A 379 -32.69 9.32 -9.10
CA ILE A 379 -33.20 10.71 -8.97
C ILE A 379 -33.62 11.06 -7.54
N ASP A 380 -33.99 10.05 -6.74
CA ASP A 380 -34.59 10.23 -5.41
C ASP A 380 -33.55 10.36 -4.25
N GLN A 381 -32.25 10.47 -4.55
CA GLN A 381 -31.21 10.56 -3.52
C GLN A 381 -30.35 11.82 -3.63
N PRO A 382 -30.13 12.54 -2.51
CA PRO A 382 -29.20 13.67 -2.48
C PRO A 382 -27.76 13.16 -2.61
N LEU A 383 -27.16 13.41 -3.77
CA LEU A 383 -25.75 13.11 -4.04
C LEU A 383 -24.86 14.22 -3.48
N LEU A 384 -23.99 13.90 -2.52
CA LEU A 384 -23.03 14.88 -2.00
C LEU A 384 -21.78 14.89 -2.87
N VAL A 385 -21.59 15.98 -3.62
CA VAL A 385 -20.41 16.20 -4.46
C VAL A 385 -19.45 17.15 -3.76
N LEU A 386 -18.28 16.65 -3.40
CA LEU A 386 -17.16 17.46 -2.90
C LEU A 386 -16.17 17.67 -4.03
N SER A 387 -15.82 18.91 -4.31
CA SER A 387 -14.79 19.24 -5.30
C SER A 387 -13.80 20.24 -4.73
N SER A 388 -12.51 19.96 -4.91
CA SER A 388 -11.44 20.93 -4.74
C SER A 388 -10.92 21.33 -6.12
N ILE A 389 -10.95 22.63 -6.43
CA ILE A 389 -10.26 23.18 -7.60
C ILE A 389 -8.83 23.48 -7.18
N SER A 390 -7.85 23.02 -7.95
CA SER A 390 -6.42 23.27 -7.73
C SER A 390 -5.94 24.51 -8.45
#